data_AF-A0A2K3J9L3-F1
#
_entry.id   AF-A0A2K3J9L3-F1
#
_cell.length_a   1.000
_cell.length_b   1.000
_cell.length_c   1.000
_cell.angle_alpha   90.00
_cell.angle_beta   90.00
_cell.angle_gamma   90.00
#
_symmetry.space_group_name_H-M   'P 1'
#
loop_
_entity.id
_entity.type
_entity.pdbx_description
1 polymer ?
#
loop_
_entity_poly.entity_id
_entity_poly.type
_entity_poly.pdbx_seq_one_letter_code
_entity_poly.pdbx_strand_id
1 'polypeptide(L)'
;MTKTSLGLEENFEAMLCYVFFWVSGLFFYFVEDKNKFIRFHAMQSILVFLPLMILAWIFGGFFGVIDYGPALVVLSWISWIFWLMVLVMWLVLMVKAFQM
;
A
#
# COMPACT_ATOMS: atom_id res chain seq x y z
N MET A 1 -17.03 19.09 5.07
CA MET A 1 -15.98 18.07 5.30
C MET A 1 -15.79 17.93 6.79
N THR A 2 -15.91 16.71 7.29
CA THR A 2 -15.73 16.40 8.70
C THR A 2 -14.24 16.48 9.03
N LYS A 3 -13.88 17.13 10.14
CA LYS A 3 -12.49 17.17 10.58
C LYS A 3 -12.14 15.87 11.29
N THR A 4 -10.98 15.32 10.96
CA THR A 4 -10.39 14.11 11.54
C THR A 4 -9.72 14.40 12.88
N SER A 5 -9.11 13.40 13.51
CA SER A 5 -8.42 13.56 14.80
C SER A 5 -7.16 14.44 14.67
N LEU A 6 -6.54 14.50 13.48
CA LEU A 6 -5.46 15.44 13.18
C LEU A 6 -5.94 16.81 12.68
N GLY A 7 -7.26 17.01 12.59
CA GLY A 7 -7.87 18.27 12.13
C GLY A 7 -7.76 18.52 10.63
N LEU A 8 -7.39 17.49 9.86
CA LEU A 8 -7.28 17.52 8.40
C LEU A 8 -8.63 17.18 7.74
N GLU A 9 -8.68 17.36 6.43
CA GLU A 9 -9.80 16.91 5.61
C GLU A 9 -9.73 15.38 5.43
N GLU A 10 -10.88 14.72 5.47
CA GLU A 10 -10.98 13.26 5.41
C GLU A 10 -10.35 12.65 4.15
N ASN A 11 -10.57 13.26 2.99
CA ASN A 11 -10.01 12.82 1.72
C ASN A 11 -8.48 12.96 1.67
N PHE A 12 -7.95 14.04 2.27
CA PHE A 12 -6.51 14.23 2.39
C PHE A 12 -5.88 13.17 3.28
N GLU A 13 -6.44 12.91 4.47
CA GLU A 13 -5.96 11.83 5.34
C GLU A 13 -6.12 10.43 4.74
N ALA A 14 -7.23 10.18 4.03
CA ALA A 14 -7.44 8.92 3.36
C ALA A 14 -6.35 8.65 2.30
N MET A 15 -5.91 9.68 1.59
CA MET A 15 -4.75 9.59 0.69
C MET A 15 -3.45 9.35 1.47
N LEU A 16 -3.26 10.00 2.62
CA LEU A 16 -2.08 9.80 3.47
C LEU A 16 -1.94 8.35 3.98
N CYS A 17 -3.03 7.60 4.13
CA CYS A 17 -2.99 6.16 4.44
C CYS A 17 -2.13 5.35 3.45
N TYR A 18 -1.93 5.84 2.23
CA TYR A 18 -1.20 5.13 1.17
C TYR A 18 0.23 5.64 0.93
N VAL A 19 0.62 6.80 1.45
CA VAL A 19 1.91 7.45 1.13
C VAL A 19 3.12 6.56 1.39
N PHE A 20 3.11 5.83 2.50
CA PHE A 20 4.15 4.87 2.87
C PHE A 20 3.60 3.44 2.82
N PHE A 21 2.76 3.15 1.83
CA PHE A 21 2.14 1.85 1.63
C PHE A 21 1.43 1.38 2.92
N TRP A 22 1.63 0.13 3.32
CA TRP A 22 1.02 -0.42 4.54
C TRP A 22 1.49 0.25 5.83
N VAL A 23 2.66 0.91 5.86
CA VAL A 23 3.22 1.55 7.06
C VAL A 23 2.41 2.78 7.47
N SER A 24 2.09 3.66 6.51
CA SER A 24 1.17 4.78 6.76
C SER A 24 -0.22 4.27 7.12
N GLY A 25 -0.70 3.21 6.46
CA GLY A 25 -1.97 2.58 6.81
C GLY A 25 -2.02 2.12 8.26
N LEU A 26 -0.94 1.49 8.75
CA LEU A 26 -0.83 1.06 10.15
C LEU A 26 -0.90 2.24 11.11
N PHE A 27 -0.18 3.32 10.81
CA PHE A 27 -0.22 4.55 11.60
C PHE A 27 -1.65 5.11 11.70
N PHE A 28 -2.32 5.34 10.57
CA PHE A 28 -3.66 5.92 10.54
C PHE A 28 -4.73 4.97 11.13
N TYR A 29 -4.53 3.66 11.07
CA TYR A 29 -5.44 2.70 11.72
C TYR A 29 -5.48 2.87 13.25
N PHE A 30 -4.35 3.24 13.85
CA PHE A 30 -4.26 3.49 15.30
C PHE A 30 -4.54 4.94 15.69
N VAL A 31 -4.22 5.90 14.84
CA VAL A 31 -4.48 7.33 15.09
C VAL A 31 -5.96 7.67 14.96
N GLU A 32 -6.63 7.14 13.93
CA GLU A 32 -8.05 7.40 13.70
C GLU A 32 -8.91 6.26 14.27
N ASP A 33 -9.29 6.37 15.54
CA ASP A 33 -10.10 5.35 16.22
C ASP A 33 -11.60 5.46 15.89
N LYS A 34 -12.10 6.69 15.67
CA LYS A 34 -13.53 6.97 15.45
C LYS A 34 -13.90 7.15 13.99
N ASN A 35 -12.97 7.61 13.15
CA ASN A 35 -13.28 7.90 11.76
C ASN A 35 -13.31 6.61 10.91
N LYS A 36 -14.52 6.08 10.67
CA LYS A 36 -14.71 4.85 9.88
C LYS A 36 -14.18 4.96 8.45
N PHE A 37 -14.22 6.15 7.85
CA PHE A 37 -13.74 6.39 6.49
C PHE A 37 -12.21 6.26 6.42
N ILE A 38 -11.48 6.95 7.31
CA ILE A 38 -10.02 6.83 7.37
C ILE A 38 -9.60 5.40 7.75
N ARG A 39 -10.30 4.76 8.71
CA ARG A 39 -10.04 3.37 9.09
C ARG A 39 -10.19 2.40 7.94
N PHE A 40 -11.15 2.62 7.05
CA PHE A 40 -11.31 1.82 5.84
C PHE A 40 -10.08 1.92 4.93
N HIS A 41 -9.64 3.14 4.62
CA HIS A 41 -8.47 3.37 3.78
C HIS A 41 -7.17 2.88 4.43
N ALA A 42 -7.05 3.02 5.75
CA ALA A 42 -5.95 2.49 6.54
C ALA A 42 -5.88 0.96 6.46
N MET A 43 -7.00 0.26 6.72
CA MET A 43 -7.09 -1.19 6.59
C MET A 43 -6.84 -1.66 5.15
N GLN A 44 -7.42 -0.97 4.17
CA GLN A 44 -7.20 -1.27 2.76
C GLN A 44 -5.72 -1.15 2.39
N SER A 45 -5.03 -0.11 2.85
CA SER A 45 -3.59 0.07 2.62
C SER A 45 -2.78 -1.10 3.21
N ILE A 46 -3.09 -1.51 4.45
CA ILE A 46 -2.43 -2.65 5.10
C ILE A 46 -2.68 -3.95 4.31
N LEU A 47 -3.95 -4.26 4.05
CA LEU A 47 -4.37 -5.53 3.43
C LEU A 47 -3.97 -5.64 1.95
N VAL A 48 -3.76 -4.52 1.27
CA VAL A 48 -3.26 -4.52 -0.12
C VAL A 48 -1.73 -4.59 -0.13
N PHE A 49 -1.03 -3.66 0.52
CA PHE A 49 0.41 -3.52 0.31
C PHE A 49 1.26 -4.48 1.12
N LEU A 50 0.86 -4.86 2.33
CA LEU A 50 1.65 -5.77 3.15
C LEU A 50 1.81 -7.15 2.47
N PRO A 51 0.74 -7.88 2.13
CA PRO A 51 0.89 -9.19 1.48
C PRO A 51 1.50 -9.06 0.08
N LEU A 52 1.14 -8.02 -0.69
CA LEU A 52 1.64 -7.84 -2.05
C LEU A 52 3.16 -7.60 -2.09
N MET A 53 3.68 -6.78 -1.17
CA MET A 53 5.12 -6.57 -1.04
C MET A 53 5.82 -7.83 -0.51
N ILE A 54 5.27 -8.54 0.48
CA ILE A 54 5.82 -9.82 0.95
C ILE A 54 5.97 -10.80 -0.22
N LEU A 55 4.95 -10.94 -1.07
CA LEU A 55 5.02 -11.77 -2.27
C LEU A 55 6.10 -11.28 -3.24
N ALA A 56 6.15 -9.98 -3.54
CA ALA A 56 7.18 -9.41 -4.41
C ALA A 56 8.60 -9.75 -3.93
N TRP A 57 8.83 -9.66 -2.61
CA TRP A 57 10.10 -10.01 -1.98
C TRP A 57 10.40 -11.52 -2.05
N ILE A 58 9.42 -12.38 -1.77
CA ILE A 58 9.61 -13.85 -1.82
C ILE A 58 9.96 -14.34 -3.23
N PHE A 59 9.38 -13.73 -4.27
CA PHE A 59 9.60 -14.17 -5.65
C PHE A 59 10.89 -13.64 -6.28
N GLY A 60 11.47 -12.54 -5.80
CA GLY A 60 12.65 -11.94 -6.46
C GLY A 60 13.28 -10.76 -5.75
N GLY A 61 12.89 -10.48 -4.51
CA GLY A 61 13.33 -9.28 -3.81
C GLY A 61 12.82 -8.00 -4.47
N PHE A 62 13.58 -6.92 -4.33
CA PHE A 62 13.26 -5.65 -4.99
C PHE A 62 13.59 -5.74 -6.49
N PHE A 63 12.57 -5.67 -7.35
CA PHE A 63 12.70 -5.76 -8.82
C PHE A 63 13.55 -6.95 -9.33
N GLY A 64 13.40 -8.13 -8.73
CA GLY A 64 14.11 -9.32 -9.20
C GLY A 64 15.62 -9.34 -8.89
N VAL A 65 16.11 -8.49 -7.98
CA VAL A 65 17.53 -8.47 -7.56
C VAL A 65 18.00 -9.79 -6.95
N ILE A 66 17.08 -10.59 -6.38
CA ILE A 66 17.43 -11.92 -5.88
C ILE A 66 17.50 -12.88 -7.07
N ASP A 67 18.69 -13.42 -7.29
CA ASP A 67 18.95 -14.48 -8.27
C ASP A 67 18.86 -15.85 -7.58
N TYR A 68 17.92 -16.68 -8.05
CA TYR A 68 17.74 -18.07 -7.59
C TYR A 68 18.50 -19.07 -8.47
N GLY A 69 19.31 -18.58 -9.41
CA GLY A 69 20.03 -19.38 -10.40
C GLY A 69 19.19 -19.67 -11.65
N PRO A 70 19.80 -20.26 -12.70
CA PRO A 70 19.21 -20.38 -14.03
C PRO A 70 17.93 -21.22 -14.07
N ALA A 71 17.79 -22.19 -13.17
CA ALA A 71 16.59 -23.05 -13.10
C ALA A 71 15.35 -22.30 -12.57
N LEU A 72 15.52 -21.18 -11.87
CA LEU A 72 14.46 -20.46 -11.16
C LEU A 72 14.37 -18.97 -11.55
N VAL A 73 15.02 -18.56 -12.64
CA VAL A 73 15.01 -17.18 -13.14
C VAL A 73 13.60 -16.62 -13.38
N VAL A 74 12.63 -17.51 -13.66
CA VAL A 74 11.22 -17.13 -13.85
C VAL A 74 10.59 -16.54 -12.59
N LEU A 75 11.04 -16.93 -11.39
CA LEU A 75 10.55 -16.35 -10.13
C LEU A 75 10.91 -14.86 -10.05
N SER A 76 12.14 -14.51 -10.45
CA SER A 76 12.58 -13.12 -10.48
C SER A 76 11.71 -12.29 -11.42
N TRP A 77 11.25 -12.83 -12.56
CA TRP A 77 10.30 -12.16 -13.45
C TRP A 77 8.89 -12.00 -12.85
N ILE A 78 8.42 -12.98 -12.08
CA ILE A 78 7.15 -12.87 -11.34
C ILE A 78 7.20 -11.73 -10.33
N SER A 79 8.34 -11.50 -9.67
CA SER A 79 8.53 -10.35 -8.76
C SER A 79 8.27 -9.00 -9.45
N TRP A 80 8.67 -8.84 -10.72
CA TRP A 80 8.37 -7.62 -11.49
C TRP A 80 6.88 -7.36 -11.64
N ILE A 81 6.09 -8.42 -11.85
CA ILE A 81 4.62 -8.30 -11.94
C ILE A 81 4.06 -7.80 -10.61
N PHE A 82 4.54 -8.32 -9.48
CA PHE A 82 4.12 -7.85 -8.15
C PHE A 82 4.51 -6.39 -7.90
N TRP A 83 5.75 -5.98 -8.22
CA TRP A 83 6.17 -4.58 -8.07
C TRP A 83 5.38 -3.62 -8.96
N LEU A 84 5.04 -4.04 -10.19
CA LEU A 84 4.18 -3.25 -11.06
C LEU A 84 2.77 -3.11 -10.48
N MET A 85 2.21 -4.19 -9.92
CA MET A 85 0.92 -4.12 -9.22
C MET A 85 0.98 -3.20 -8.00
N VAL A 86 2.06 -3.24 -7.21
CA VAL A 86 2.29 -2.30 -6.08
C VAL A 86 2.25 -0.86 -6.60
N LEU A 87 3.01 -0.54 -7.64
CA LEU A 87 3.09 0.82 -8.19
C LEU A 87 1.74 1.31 -8.73
N VAL A 88 1.05 0.48 -9.53
CA VAL A 88 -0.24 0.84 -10.13
C VAL A 88 -1.30 1.03 -9.05
N MET A 89 -1.43 0.09 -8.11
CA MET A 89 -2.39 0.19 -7.01
C MET A 89 -2.07 1.40 -6.13
N TRP A 90 -0.80 1.67 -5.84
CA TRP A 90 -0.38 2.82 -5.04
C TRP A 90 -0.87 4.15 -5.62
N LEU A 91 -0.61 4.39 -6.91
CA LEU A 91 -1.06 5.60 -7.59
C LEU A 91 -2.58 5.70 -7.65
N VAL A 92 -3.26 4.61 -8.05
CA VAL A 92 -4.72 4.60 -8.19
C VAL A 92 -5.41 4.83 -6.85
N LEU A 93 -4.95 4.20 -5.78
CA LEU A 93 -5.56 4.31 -4.46
C LEU A 93 -5.33 5.69 -3.85
N MET A 94 -4.14 6.29 -4.00
CA MET A 94 -3.90 7.67 -3.57
C MET A 94 -4.81 8.67 -4.28
N VAL A 95 -4.88 8.61 -5.61
CA VAL A 95 -5.70 9.55 -6.40
C VAL A 95 -7.18 9.38 -6.07
N LYS A 96 -7.67 8.14 -6.02
CA LYS A 96 -9.07 7.88 -5.70
C LYS A 96 -9.44 8.34 -4.29
N ALA A 97 -8.61 8.08 -3.29
CA ALA A 97 -8.88 8.49 -1.92
C ALA A 97 -8.89 10.02 -1.77
N PHE A 98 -8.01 10.73 -2.49
CA PHE A 98 -7.98 12.19 -2.49
C PHE A 98 -9.21 12.83 -3.17
N GLN A 99 -9.80 12.14 -4.15
CA GLN A 99 -10.94 12.63 -4.93
C GLN A 99 -12.32 12.30 -4.34
N MET A 100 -12.38 11.47 -3.30
CA MET A 100 -13.62 11.17 -2.56
C MET A 100 -14.06 12.37 -1.73
#